data_AF-A0A136NZJ7-F1
#
_entry.id   AF-A0A136NZJ7-F1
#
_cell.length_a   1.000
_cell.length_b   1.000
_cell.length_c   1.000
_cell.angle_alpha   90.00
_cell.angle_beta   90.00
_cell.angle_gamma   90.00
#
_symmetry.space_group_name_H-M   'P 1'
#
loop_
_entity.id
_entity.type
_entity.pdbx_description
1 polymer ?
#
loop_
_entity_poly.entity_id
_entity_poly.type
_entity_poly.pdbx_seq_one_letter_code
_entity_poly.pdbx_strand_id
1 'polypeptide(L)' 'MKENKKEIHTDPMFDGHLEKTLKEMTPKEKFNYLWLQIEFKYAIRNRKIIYNKDLKTKNE' A
#
# COMPACT_ATOMS: atom_id res chain seq x y z
N MET A 1 -35.62 -17.92 4.09
CA MET A 1 -34.31 -18.44 3.65
C MET A 1 -33.26 -17.81 4.55
N LYS A 2 -32.47 -18.60 5.29
CA LYS A 2 -31.39 -18.05 6.13
C LYS A 2 -30.20 -17.75 5.21
N GLU A 3 -29.96 -16.47 4.95
CA GLU A 3 -28.77 -16.04 4.22
C GLU A 3 -27.54 -16.37 5.05
N ASN A 4 -26.77 -17.37 4.60
CA ASN A 4 -25.44 -17.63 5.13
C ASN A 4 -24.57 -16.43 4.81
N LYS A 5 -24.41 -15.51 5.78
CA LYS A 5 -23.36 -14.49 5.75
C LYS A 5 -22.02 -15.23 5.71
N LYS A 6 -21.44 -15.38 4.52
CA LYS A 6 -20.02 -15.75 4.40
C LYS A 6 -19.25 -14.66 5.11
N GLU A 7 -18.65 -14.98 6.25
CA GLU A 7 -17.66 -14.10 6.87
C GLU A 7 -16.58 -13.84 5.83
N ILE A 8 -16.55 -12.62 5.30
CA ILE A 8 -15.49 -12.18 4.41
C ILE A 8 -14.28 -11.99 5.32
N HIS A 9 -13.49 -13.04 5.46
CA HIS A 9 -12.21 -12.97 6.16
C HIS A 9 -11.24 -12.21 5.25
N THR A 10 -11.35 -10.89 5.25
CA THR A 10 -10.36 -10.03 4.61
C THR A 10 -9.06 -10.16 5.39
N ASP A 11 -8.05 -10.73 4.74
CA ASP A 11 -6.69 -10.76 5.26
C ASP A 11 -6.30 -9.30 5.63
N PRO A 12 -5.86 -9.01 6.86
CA PRO A 12 -5.48 -7.66 7.26
C PRO A 12 -4.29 -7.09 6.47
N MET A 13 -3.58 -7.91 5.69
CA MET A 13 -2.55 -7.49 4.73
C MET A 13 -3.11 -7.28 3.30
N PHE A 14 -4.38 -7.60 3.07
CA PHE A 14 -5.06 -7.39 1.81
C PHE A 14 -5.61 -5.96 1.75
N ASP A 15 -4.86 -5.05 1.12
CA ASP A 15 -5.23 -3.64 0.96
C ASP A 15 -6.36 -3.41 -0.07
N GLY A 16 -6.87 -4.47 -0.71
CA GLY A 16 -7.90 -4.41 -1.75
C GLY A 16 -7.43 -3.83 -3.09
N HIS A 17 -6.16 -3.43 -3.24
CA HIS A 17 -5.59 -2.88 -4.47
C HIS A 17 -4.89 -3.94 -5.33
N LEU A 18 -4.75 -5.16 -4.82
CA LEU A 18 -4.21 -6.28 -5.56
C LEU A 18 -5.33 -7.12 -6.17
N GLU A 19 -5.31 -7.25 -7.49
CA GLU A 19 -6.23 -8.14 -8.25
C GLU A 19 -6.08 -9.63 -7.87
N LYS A 20 -4.97 -10.00 -7.20
CA LYS A 20 -4.62 -11.37 -6.79
C LYS A 20 -4.00 -11.37 -5.40
N THR A 21 -4.19 -12.44 -4.63
CA THR A 21 -3.49 -12.60 -3.35
C THR A 21 -2.00 -12.89 -3.57
N LEU A 22 -1.15 -12.60 -2.57
CA LEU A 22 0.31 -12.87 -2.66
C LEU A 22 0.61 -14.36 -2.93
N LYS A 23 -0.27 -15.29 -2.50
CA LYS A 23 -0.09 -16.72 -2.74
C LYS A 23 -0.28 -17.10 -4.21
N GLU A 24 -1.11 -16.35 -4.93
CA GLU A 24 -1.46 -16.59 -6.34
C GLU A 24 -0.52 -15.89 -7.32
N MET A 25 0.39 -15.04 -6.82
CA MET A 25 1.39 -14.34 -7.63
C MET A 25 2.59 -15.23 -7.98
N THR A 26 3.04 -15.11 -9.23
CA THR A 26 4.34 -15.61 -9.69
C THR A 26 5.49 -14.88 -8.99
N PRO A 27 6.70 -15.45 -8.94
CA PRO A 27 7.87 -14.77 -8.38
C PRO A 27 8.15 -13.39 -9.00
N LYS A 28 7.89 -13.23 -10.30
CA LYS A 28 8.07 -11.94 -11.01
C LYS A 28 7.07 -10.89 -10.55
N GLU A 29 5.79 -11.26 -10.41
CA GLU A 29 4.75 -10.36 -9.90
C GLU A 29 5.06 -9.94 -8.45
N LYS A 30 5.52 -10.87 -7.60
CA LYS A 30 5.95 -10.56 -6.23
C LYS A 30 7.08 -9.55 -6.17
N PHE A 31 8.07 -9.70 -7.06
CA PHE A 31 9.18 -8.77 -7.14
C PHE A 31 8.72 -7.37 -7.55
N ASN A 32 7.88 -7.26 -8.58
CA ASN A 32 7.30 -5.99 -9.00
C ASN A 32 6.47 -5.33 -7.88
N TYR A 33 5.67 -6.11 -7.15
CA TYR A 33 4.91 -5.59 -6.02
C TYR A 33 5.82 -5.02 -4.93
N LEU A 34 6.90 -5.74 -4.58
CA LEU A 34 7.87 -5.28 -3.60
C LEU A 34 8.57 -3.99 -4.05
N TRP A 35 8.91 -3.89 -5.33
CA TRP A 35 9.50 -2.69 -5.92
C TRP A 35 8.57 -1.48 -5.78
N LEU A 36 7.30 -1.63 -6.17
CA LEU A 36 6.28 -0.58 -6.04
C LEU A 36 6.09 -0.13 -4.59
N GLN A 37 6.08 -1.08 -3.64
CA GLN A 37 6.02 -0.78 -2.20
C GLN A 37 7.19 0.09 -1.73
N ILE A 38 8.40 -0.18 -2.23
CA ILE A 38 9.60 0.60 -1.89
C ILE A 38 9.51 2.01 -2.49
N GLU A 39 9.14 2.12 -3.77
CA GLU A 39 8.97 3.41 -4.44
C GLU A 39 7.92 4.27 -3.73
N PHE A 40 6.79 3.68 -3.35
CA PHE A 40 5.71 4.38 -2.67
C PHE A 40 6.16 4.91 -1.30
N LYS A 41 6.86 4.10 -0.51
CA LYS A 41 7.45 4.52 0.77
C LYS A 41 8.44 5.66 0.58
N TYR A 42 9.28 5.58 -0.45
CA TYR A 42 10.27 6.60 -0.77
C TYR A 42 9.61 7.93 -1.18
N ALA A 43 8.60 7.86 -2.05
CA ALA A 43 7.83 9.02 -2.48
C ALA A 43 7.12 9.73 -1.30
N ILE A 44 6.48 8.97 -0.41
CA ILE A 44 5.86 9.53 0.81
C ILE A 44 6.91 10.22 1.68
N ARG A 45 8.07 9.58 1.91
CA ARG A 45 9.14 10.15 2.73
C ARG A 45 9.66 11.46 2.14
N ASN A 46 9.91 11.50 0.84
CA ASN A 46 10.37 12.70 0.16
C ASN A 46 9.33 13.82 0.20
N ARG A 47 8.06 13.49 -0.02
CA ARG A 47 6.97 14.47 0.09
C ARG A 47 6.88 15.06 1.50
N LYS A 48 7.06 14.24 2.54
CA LYS A 48 7.10 14.70 3.94
C LYS A 48 8.29 15.63 4.22
N ILE A 49 9.46 15.34 3.65
CA ILE A 49 10.64 16.21 3.77
C ILE A 49 10.39 17.57 3.12
N ILE A 50 9.85 17.59 1.89
CA ILE A 50 9.54 18.82 1.16
C ILE A 50 8.52 19.65 1.94
N TYR A 51 7.40 19.05 2.34
CA TYR A 51 6.36 19.73 3.11
C TYR A 51 6.89 20.34 4.42
N ASN A 52 7.76 19.62 5.13
CA ASN A 52 8.38 20.12 6.37
C ASN A 52 9.38 21.27 6.11
N LYS A 53 10.06 21.30 4.96
CA LYS A 53 10.89 22.44 4.56
C LYS A 53 10.03 23.67 4.28
N ASP A 54 8.95 23.49 3.51
CA ASP A 54 8.04 24.58 3.15
C ASP A 54 7.32 25.19 4.37
N LEU A 55 7.03 24.38 5.41
CA LEU A 55 6.48 24.88 6.67
C LEU A 55 7.48 25.70 7.49
N LYS A 56 8.78 25.36 7.43
CA LYS A 56 9.81 26.12 8.15
C LYS A 56 10.06 27.48 7.52
N THR A 57 10.10 27.55 6.19
CA THR A 57 10.32 28.81 5.45
C THR A 57 9.12 29.76 5.45
N LYS A 58 7.91 29.27 5.74
CA LYS A 58 6.71 30.12 5.87
C LYS A 58 6.51 30.73 7.26
N ASN A 59 7.27 30.28 8.25
CA ASN A 59 7.19 30.74 9.64
C ASN A 59 8.35 31.68 10.02
N GLU A 60 9.22 32.03 9.07
CA GLU A 60 10.26 33.07 9.16
C GLU A 60 9.80 34.33 8.42
#